data_AF-A0A6C0CGX2-F1
#
_entry.id   AF-A0A6C0CGX2-F1
#
_cell.length_a   1.000
_cell.length_b   1.000
_cell.length_c   1.000
_cell.angle_alpha   90.00
_cell.angle_beta   90.00
_cell.angle_gamma   90.00
#
_symmetry.space_group_name_H-M   'P 1'
#
loop_
_entity.id
_entity.type
_entity.pdbx_description
1 polymer ?
#
loop_
_entity_poly.entity_id
_entity_poly.type
_entity_poly.pdbx_seq_one_letter_code
_entity_poly.pdbx_strand_id
1 'polypeptide(L)' 'MNKEDKKNKLPDFLYSMKLKTAIIGFVLYLLLSNNYAFQLLNMIFNNWIVLLNDKNEPSILARIIMASLIAIILFTF' A
#
# COMPACT_ATOMS: atom_id res chain seq x y z
N MET A 1 -34.42 2.70 -31.31
CA MET A 1 -33.53 3.49 -30.42
C MET A 1 -33.85 3.08 -28.99
N ASN A 2 -33.19 2.04 -28.48
CA ASN A 2 -33.51 1.42 -27.20
C ASN A 2 -32.67 2.06 -26.10
N LYS A 3 -33.32 2.63 -25.07
CA LYS A 3 -32.68 3.46 -24.03
C LYS A 3 -32.27 2.67 -22.77
N GLU A 4 -32.25 1.34 -22.81
CA GLU A 4 -32.09 0.52 -21.60
C GLU A 4 -30.65 -0.02 -21.35
N ASP A 5 -29.74 0.06 -22.32
CA ASP A 5 -28.40 -0.54 -22.20
C ASP A 5 -27.34 0.29 -21.44
N LYS A 6 -27.73 1.36 -20.73
CA LYS A 6 -26.76 2.28 -20.08
C LYS A 6 -26.59 2.15 -18.57
N LYS A 7 -27.38 1.30 -17.87
CA LYS A 7 -27.36 1.26 -16.39
C LYS A 7 -26.49 0.18 -15.73
N ASN A 8 -26.09 -0.87 -16.44
CA ASN A 8 -25.41 -2.03 -15.82
C ASN A 8 -23.89 -2.13 -16.03
N LYS A 9 -23.23 -1.14 -16.65
CA LYS A 9 -21.76 -1.18 -16.89
C LYS A 9 -20.89 -0.54 -15.81
N LEU A 10 -21.50 0.01 -14.76
CA LEU A 10 -20.80 0.71 -13.68
C LEU A 10 -20.20 -0.19 -12.58
N PRO A 11 -20.79 -1.33 -12.17
CA PRO A 11 -20.24 -2.10 -11.05
C PRO A 11 -18.96 -2.86 -11.42
N ASP A 12 -18.87 -3.44 -12.62
CA ASP A 12 -17.71 -4.23 -13.04
C ASP A 12 -16.44 -3.38 -13.21
N PHE A 13 -16.60 -2.13 -13.67
CA PHE A 13 -15.49 -1.20 -13.78
C PHE A 13 -14.93 -0.81 -12.40
N LEU A 14 -15.80 -0.55 -11.43
CA LEU A 14 -15.40 -0.25 -10.05
C LEU A 14 -14.74 -1.45 -9.35
N TYR A 15 -15.23 -2.66 -9.59
CA TYR A 15 -14.62 -3.88 -9.06
C TYR A 15 -13.25 -4.17 -9.71
N SER A 16 -13.16 -4.06 -11.04
CA SER A 16 -11.91 -4.16 -11.79
C SER A 16 -10.87 -3.16 -11.30
N MET A 17 -11.29 -1.90 -11.07
CA MET A 17 -10.41 -0.85 -10.57
C MET A 17 -9.92 -1.15 -9.15
N LYS A 18 -10.83 -1.49 -8.22
CA LYS A 18 -10.46 -1.87 -6.84
C LYS A 18 -9.51 -3.08 -6.79
N LEU A 19 -9.74 -4.09 -7.63
CA LEU A 19 -8.88 -5.27 -7.71
C LEU A 19 -7.49 -4.90 -8.23
N LYS A 20 -7.40 -4.05 -9.26
CA LYS A 20 -6.12 -3.55 -9.78
C LYS A 20 -5.36 -2.76 -8.71
N THR A 21 -6.03 -1.88 -7.97
CA THR A 21 -5.41 -1.12 -6.87
C THR A 21 -4.92 -2.03 -5.76
N ALA A 22 -5.68 -3.07 -5.41
CA ALA A 22 -5.26 -4.07 -4.43
C ALA A 22 -4.03 -4.88 -4.91
N ILE A 23 -3.99 -5.26 -6.18
CA ILE A 23 -2.84 -5.96 -6.77
C ILE A 23 -1.61 -5.05 -6.80
N ILE A 24 -1.76 -3.79 -7.22
CA ILE A 24 -0.66 -2.81 -7.22
C ILE A 24 -0.17 -2.57 -5.79
N GLY A 25 -1.09 -2.46 -4.84
CA GLY A 25 -0.77 -2.33 -3.41
C GLY A 25 -0.02 -3.54 -2.86
N PHE A 26 -0.43 -4.74 -3.27
CA PHE A 26 0.25 -5.97 -2.90
C PHE A 26 1.66 -6.06 -3.49
N VAL A 27 1.84 -5.68 -4.76
CA VAL A 27 3.16 -5.63 -5.41
C VAL A 27 4.05 -4.58 -4.76
N LEU A 28 3.54 -3.38 -4.49
CA LEU A 28 4.25 -2.33 -3.77
C LEU A 28 4.63 -2.80 -2.36
N TYR A 29 3.71 -3.45 -1.66
CA TYR A 29 3.98 -4.02 -0.34
C TYR A 29 5.09 -5.07 -0.42
N LEU A 30 5.07 -6.00 -1.36
CA LEU A 30 6.14 -6.99 -1.50
C LEU A 30 7.51 -6.35 -1.80
N LEU A 31 7.55 -5.34 -2.67
CA LEU A 31 8.79 -4.63 -3.00
C LEU A 31 9.33 -3.82 -1.81
N LEU A 32 8.42 -3.21 -1.03
CA LEU A 32 8.75 -2.38 0.13
C LEU A 32 8.84 -3.19 1.44
N SER A 33 8.43 -4.45 1.48
CA SER A 33 8.53 -5.31 2.66
C SER A 33 9.94 -5.87 2.86
N ASN A 34 10.89 -5.49 2.01
CA ASN A 34 12.28 -5.88 2.15
C ASN A 34 12.94 -5.14 3.33
N ASN A 35 13.85 -5.81 4.06
CA ASN A 35 14.51 -5.24 5.24
C ASN A 35 15.21 -3.90 4.95
N TYR A 36 15.71 -3.72 3.72
CA TYR A 36 16.30 -2.47 3.24
C TYR A 36 15.34 -1.28 3.24
N ALA A 37 14.07 -1.49 2.89
CA ALA A 37 13.07 -0.43 2.87
C ALA A 37 12.72 0.03 4.29
N PHE A 38 12.70 -0.89 5.25
CA PHE A 38 12.56 -0.55 6.67
C PHE A 38 13.81 0.13 7.25
N GLN A 39 15.00 -0.21 6.77
CA GLN A 39 16.23 0.51 7.13
C GLN A 39 16.24 1.94 6.59
N LEU A 40 15.81 2.15 5.34
CA LEU A 40 15.61 3.49 4.77
C LEU A 40 14.57 4.27 5.55
N LEU A 41 13.45 3.64 5.92
CA LEU A 41 12.44 4.25 6.78
C LEU A 41 13.06 4.66 8.13
N ASN A 42 13.86 3.80 8.75
CA ASN A 42 14.54 4.10 10.01
C ASN A 42 15.57 5.24 9.88
N MET A 43 16.25 5.36 8.73
CA MET A 43 17.12 6.50 8.43
C MET A 43 16.35 7.81 8.32
N ILE A 44 15.18 7.81 7.66
CA ILE A 44 14.33 9.01 7.50
C ILE A 44 13.78 9.47 8.85
N PHE A 45 13.36 8.53 9.71
CA PHE A 45 12.84 8.83 11.05
C PHE A 45 13.93 9.02 12.12
N ASN A 46 15.20 8.96 11.73
CA ASN A 46 16.38 9.40 12.48
C ASN A 46 16.38 8.99 13.96
N ASN A 47 16.13 7.70 14.24
CA ASN A 47 16.11 7.08 15.57
C ASN A 47 15.15 7.70 16.63
N TRP A 48 14.26 8.63 16.26
CA TRP A 48 13.25 9.14 17.19
C TRP A 48 12.18 8.10 17.50
N ILE A 49 12.00 7.14 16.59
CA ILE A 49 11.04 6.05 16.69
C ILE A 49 11.80 4.76 16.46
N VAL A 50 11.68 3.80 17.38
CA VAL A 50 12.30 2.47 17.24
C VAL A 50 11.51 1.66 16.22
N LEU A 51 11.93 1.74 14.96
CA LEU A 51 11.29 1.04 13.83
C LEU A 51 11.91 -0.34 13.58
N LEU A 52 13.15 -0.54 14.03
CA LEU A 52 13.85 -1.82 13.98
C LEU A 52 14.14 -2.29 15.41
N ASN A 53 13.91 -3.58 15.67
CA ASN A 53 14.31 -4.20 16.94
C ASN A 53 15.82 -4.51 16.95
N ASP A 54 16.38 -4.93 18.09
CA ASP A 54 17.80 -5.29 18.29
C ASP A 54 18.32 -6.36 17.31
N LYS A 55 17.41 -7.11 16.68
CA LYS A 55 17.70 -8.11 15.64
C LYS A 55 17.60 -7.58 14.21
N ASN A 56 17.50 -6.27 14.01
CA ASN A 56 17.19 -5.61 12.72
C ASN A 56 15.87 -6.08 12.08
N GLU A 57 14.94 -6.58 12.89
CA GLU A 57 13.62 -6.98 12.43
C GLU A 57 12.66 -5.78 12.47
N PRO A 58 11.82 -5.59 11.44
CA PRO A 58 10.85 -4.49 11.43
C PRO A 58 9.78 -4.69 12.50
N SER A 59 9.67 -3.69 13.38
CA SER A 59 8.66 -3.66 14.45
C SER A 59 7.25 -3.56 13.86
N ILE A 60 6.24 -3.92 14.66
CA ILE A 60 4.83 -3.78 14.26
C ILE A 60 4.53 -2.33 13.85
N LEU A 61 5.10 -1.36 14.56
CA LEU A 61 4.95 0.06 14.25
C LEU A 61 5.52 0.42 12.87
N ALA A 62 6.70 -0.10 12.53
CA ALA A 62 7.30 0.13 11.22
C ALA A 62 6.45 -0.45 10.08
N ARG A 63 5.86 -1.63 10.29
CA ARG A 63 4.94 -2.26 9.33
C ARG A 63 3.67 -1.44 9.14
N ILE A 64 3.13 -0.86 10.22
CA ILE A 64 1.96 0.02 10.15
C ILE A 64 2.28 1.30 9.36
N ILE A 65 3.40 1.97 9.65
CA ILE A 65 3.82 3.18 8.93
C ILE A 65 4.02 2.89 7.44
N MET A 66 4.66 1.78 7.10
CA MET A 66 4.88 1.37 5.72
C MET A 66 3.57 1.05 5.00
N ALA A 67 2.63 0.35 5.66
CA ALA A 67 1.30 0.10 5.11
C ALA A 67 0.51 1.39 4.91
N SER A 68 0.61 2.36 5.83
CA SER A 68 -0.02 3.68 5.70
C SER A 68 0.55 4.47 4.52
N LEU A 69 1.86 4.45 4.30
CA LEU A 69 2.49 5.09 3.13
C LEU A 69 2.01 4.46 1.81
N ILE A 70 1.95 3.14 1.74
CA ILE A 70 1.42 2.42 0.57
C ILE A 70 -0.05 2.80 0.35
N ALA A 71 -0.86 2.85 1.41
CA ALA A 71 -2.25 3.27 1.30
C ALA A 71 -2.38 4.71 0.78
N ILE A 72 -1.58 5.66 1.29
CA ILE A 72 -1.56 7.04 0.76
C ILE A 72 -1.26 7.03 -0.74
N ILE A 73 -0.25 6.28 -1.18
CA ILE A 73 0.11 6.20 -2.61
C ILE A 73 -1.07 5.64 -3.44
N LEU A 74 -1.73 4.59 -2.96
CA LEU A 74 -2.84 3.94 -3.65
C LEU A 74 -4.15 4.72 -3.67
N PHE A 75 -4.39 5.59 -2.68
CA PHE A 75 -5.61 6.40 -2.59
C PHE A 75 -5.42 7.81 -3.16
N THR A 76 -4.16 8.25 -3.36
CA THR A 76 -3.86 9.54 -3.99
C THR A 76 -3.81 9.45 -5.52
N PHE A 77 -3.43 8.29 -6.07
CA PHE A 77 -3.40 7.99 -7.51
C PHE A 77 -4.57 7.12 -7.95
#